data_AF-A0A9P5EH47-F1
#
_entry.id   AF-A0A9P5EH47-F1
#
_cell.length_a   1.000
_cell.length_b   1.000
_cell.length_c   1.000
_cell.angle_alpha   90.00
_cell.angle_beta   90.00
_cell.angle_gamma   90.00
#
_symmetry.space_group_name_H-M   'P 1'
#
loop_
_entity.id
_entity.type
_entity.pdbx_description
1 polymer ?
#
loop_
_entity_poly.entity_id
_entity_poly.type
_entity_poly.pdbx_seq_one_letter_code
_entity_poly.pdbx_strand_id
1 'polypeptide(L)'
;MEYKYDPLLLPGQIRLLKIISGTQNAVVSSHMSVINLDDNPTYKCLSYTWGEPGGDETDEIWSKPSQTILVDRFEMHIRQNLYNALIALCQSGILGPIWIDALCINQNDIEERNSQVSQMANIYKSSEEVIVWLGHEREYTQTAVACFQRLPITRQEILSDEHVVLRDKAFASCSVPDSDLLAMTRFFTDHAWFGRAWTLQEMWLAREMTFMCGTIFASVGVILAGSSVAQYSYSSRSVTEDIQRTQRLRG
;
A
#
# COMPACT_ATOMS: atom_id res chain seq x y z
N MET A 1 12.78 -20.79 -17.77
CA MET A 1 13.11 -21.61 -16.58
C MET A 1 12.48 -20.89 -15.40
N GLU A 2 11.73 -21.58 -14.56
CA GLU A 2 11.03 -20.95 -13.43
C GLU A 2 11.97 -20.62 -12.26
N TYR A 3 11.67 -19.52 -11.57
CA TYR A 3 12.40 -19.10 -10.38
C TYR A 3 12.15 -20.10 -9.24
N LYS A 4 13.22 -20.43 -8.51
CA LYS A 4 13.14 -21.28 -7.32
C LYS A 4 13.68 -20.53 -6.13
N TYR A 5 12.91 -20.55 -5.05
CA TYR A 5 13.34 -19.99 -3.78
C TYR A 5 14.52 -20.81 -3.23
N ASP A 6 15.52 -20.08 -2.73
CA ASP A 6 16.56 -20.61 -1.85
C ASP A 6 15.94 -21.21 -0.58
N PRO A 7 16.65 -22.13 0.12
CA PRO A 7 16.17 -22.81 1.32
C PRO A 7 15.63 -21.86 2.40
N LEU A 8 14.86 -22.43 3.33
CA LEU A 8 14.10 -21.72 4.36
C LEU A 8 14.95 -20.66 5.08
N LEU A 9 14.41 -19.44 5.13
CA LEU A 9 15.06 -18.29 5.75
C LEU A 9 15.34 -18.55 7.24
N LEU A 10 16.52 -18.15 7.71
CA LEU A 10 16.81 -18.18 9.15
C LEU A 10 15.94 -17.14 9.89
N PRO A 11 15.74 -17.28 11.20
CA PRO A 11 15.05 -16.25 12.00
C PRO A 11 15.67 -14.86 11.79
N GLY A 12 14.82 -13.85 11.58
CA GLY A 12 15.26 -12.46 11.30
C GLY A 12 15.64 -12.19 9.85
N GLN A 13 15.76 -13.23 9.00
CA GLN A 13 16.04 -13.04 7.58
C GLN A 13 14.78 -12.77 6.77
N ILE A 14 14.92 -11.89 5.79
CA ILE A 14 13.90 -11.59 4.79
C ILE A 14 14.52 -11.57 3.40
N ARG A 15 13.70 -11.76 2.36
CA ARG A 15 14.11 -11.49 0.98
C ARG A 15 13.73 -10.07 0.59
N LEU A 16 14.56 -9.42 -0.20
CA LEU A 16 14.27 -8.13 -0.81
C LEU A 16 14.45 -8.24 -2.32
N LEU A 17 13.47 -7.71 -3.04
CA LEU A 17 13.49 -7.58 -4.48
C LEU A 17 14.14 -6.26 -4.86
N LYS A 18 15.23 -6.29 -5.62
CA LYS A 18 15.75 -5.09 -6.28
C LYS A 18 15.13 -4.99 -7.67
N ILE A 19 14.28 -3.98 -7.86
CA ILE A 19 13.66 -3.70 -9.16
C ILE A 19 14.74 -3.16 -10.11
N ILE A 20 14.81 -3.70 -11.31
CA ILE A 20 15.71 -3.26 -12.38
C ILE A 20 14.82 -2.83 -13.54
N SER A 21 15.05 -1.62 -14.05
CA SER A 21 14.33 -1.14 -15.23
C SER A 21 14.44 -2.15 -16.35
N GLY A 22 13.30 -2.46 -16.95
CA GLY A 22 13.21 -3.40 -18.06
C GLY A 22 14.11 -3.02 -19.24
N THR A 23 14.62 -4.03 -19.94
CA THR A 23 15.20 -3.87 -21.28
C THR A 23 14.12 -4.07 -22.34
N GLN A 24 14.47 -4.05 -23.63
CA GLN A 24 13.54 -4.33 -24.74
C GLN A 24 12.75 -5.65 -24.61
N ASN A 25 13.19 -6.59 -23.76
CA ASN A 25 12.65 -7.96 -23.68
C ASN A 25 11.83 -8.26 -22.41
N ALA A 26 11.78 -7.37 -21.41
CA ALA A 26 10.97 -7.58 -20.21
C ALA A 26 10.65 -6.23 -19.58
N VAL A 27 9.37 -5.98 -19.29
CA VAL A 27 8.92 -4.70 -18.72
C VAL A 27 9.45 -4.51 -17.28
N VAL A 28 9.70 -5.62 -16.56
CA VAL A 28 10.30 -5.62 -15.23
C VAL A 28 11.31 -6.77 -15.12
N SER A 29 12.57 -6.43 -14.82
CA SER A 29 13.60 -7.37 -14.39
C SER A 29 13.92 -7.12 -12.93
N SER A 30 14.43 -8.10 -12.20
CA SER A 30 14.72 -7.96 -10.78
C SER A 30 15.79 -8.91 -10.29
N HIS A 31 16.38 -8.58 -9.14
CA HIS A 31 17.31 -9.43 -8.41
C HIS A 31 16.75 -9.70 -7.01
N MET A 32 16.74 -10.96 -6.57
CA MET A 32 16.34 -11.30 -5.20
C MET A 32 17.57 -11.44 -4.32
N SER A 33 17.53 -10.89 -3.11
CA SER A 33 18.61 -11.03 -2.13
C SER A 33 18.06 -11.34 -0.74
N VAL A 34 18.78 -12.18 0.02
CA VAL A 34 18.47 -12.47 1.42
C VAL A 34 19.29 -11.51 2.30
N ILE A 35 18.64 -10.91 3.28
CA ILE A 35 19.23 -9.99 4.25
C ILE A 35 18.74 -10.33 5.66
N ASN A 36 19.47 -9.88 6.69
CA ASN A 36 19.02 -9.94 8.07
C ASN A 36 18.46 -8.58 8.51
N LEU A 37 17.28 -8.57 9.12
CA LEU A 37 16.69 -7.36 9.69
C LEU A 37 17.53 -6.75 10.82
N ASP A 38 18.26 -7.58 11.58
CA ASP A 38 19.12 -7.12 12.68
C ASP A 38 20.30 -6.27 12.20
N ASP A 39 20.66 -6.36 10.91
CA ASP A 39 21.70 -5.55 10.27
C ASP A 39 21.24 -4.11 9.96
N ASN A 40 20.00 -3.74 10.32
CA ASN A 40 19.36 -2.46 10.03
C ASN A 40 19.44 -2.04 8.55
N PRO A 41 18.95 -2.89 7.62
CA PRO A 41 19.02 -2.63 6.19
C PRO A 41 18.10 -1.47 5.78
N THR A 42 18.48 -0.74 4.74
CA THR A 42 17.61 0.27 4.09
C THR A 42 16.82 -0.38 2.96
N TYR A 43 15.50 -0.38 3.06
CA TYR A 43 14.58 -0.90 2.05
C TYR A 43 13.20 -0.27 2.17
N LYS A 44 12.38 -0.42 1.13
CA LYS A 44 10.97 -0.01 1.13
C LYS A 44 10.05 -1.22 1.22
N CYS A 45 8.80 -1.03 1.58
CA CYS A 45 7.76 -2.05 1.42
C CYS A 45 6.74 -1.63 0.36
N LEU A 46 6.20 -2.59 -0.38
CA LEU A 46 5.01 -2.40 -1.19
C LEU A 46 3.81 -2.96 -0.44
N SER A 47 2.78 -2.14 -0.25
CA SER A 47 1.45 -2.59 0.15
C SER A 47 0.48 -2.40 -1.01
N TYR A 48 -0.28 -3.43 -1.33
CA TYR A 48 -1.26 -3.43 -2.42
C TYR A 48 -2.32 -4.51 -2.20
N THR A 49 -3.44 -4.43 -2.92
CA THR A 49 -4.46 -5.49 -2.91
C THR A 49 -4.06 -6.64 -3.81
N TRP A 50 -4.22 -7.87 -3.33
CA TRP A 50 -3.81 -9.05 -4.07
C TRP A 50 -4.74 -9.36 -5.28
N GLY A 51 -5.97 -8.85 -5.28
CA GLY A 51 -6.94 -8.94 -6.38
C GLY A 51 -7.08 -7.64 -7.17
N GLU A 52 -8.27 -7.36 -7.70
CA GLU A 52 -8.53 -6.11 -8.40
C GLU A 52 -8.40 -4.93 -7.43
N PRO A 53 -7.71 -3.84 -7.82
CA PRO A 53 -7.71 -2.60 -7.02
C PRO A 53 -9.11 -2.04 -6.74
N GLY A 54 -10.08 -2.36 -7.58
CA GLY A 54 -11.40 -1.76 -7.67
C GLY A 54 -12.51 -2.32 -6.82
N GLY A 55 -12.30 -3.45 -6.12
CA GLY A 55 -13.27 -3.93 -5.14
C GLY A 55 -13.75 -5.37 -5.32
N ASP A 56 -13.29 -6.11 -6.32
CA ASP A 56 -13.63 -7.54 -6.42
C ASP A 56 -12.38 -8.43 -6.48
N GLU A 57 -12.02 -9.02 -5.33
CA GLU A 57 -10.97 -10.04 -5.26
C GLU A 57 -11.43 -11.41 -5.79
N THR A 58 -12.73 -11.59 -6.05
CA THR A 58 -13.31 -12.85 -6.54
C THR A 58 -13.32 -12.98 -8.06
N ASP A 59 -12.99 -11.90 -8.78
CA ASP A 59 -12.82 -11.96 -10.23
C ASP A 59 -11.65 -12.89 -10.60
N GLU A 60 -11.96 -13.93 -11.37
CA GLU A 60 -11.00 -14.94 -11.80
C GLU A 60 -9.78 -14.33 -12.50
N ILE A 61 -9.97 -13.22 -13.23
CA ILE A 61 -8.91 -12.52 -13.98
C ILE A 61 -7.83 -11.99 -13.03
N TRP A 62 -8.24 -11.49 -11.86
CA TRP A 62 -7.34 -10.88 -10.89
C TRP A 62 -6.81 -11.88 -9.85
N SER A 63 -7.53 -12.99 -9.63
CA SER A 63 -7.18 -14.00 -8.64
C SER A 63 -6.01 -14.92 -9.06
N LYS A 64 -5.79 -15.13 -10.36
CA LYS A 64 -4.77 -16.05 -10.90
C LYS A 64 -3.54 -15.30 -11.42
N PRO A 65 -2.32 -15.84 -11.24
CA PRO A 65 -1.13 -15.30 -11.90
C PRO A 65 -1.32 -15.31 -13.42
N SER A 66 -1.13 -14.15 -14.06
CA SER A 66 -1.39 -13.95 -15.49
C SER A 66 -0.26 -13.21 -16.20
N GLN A 67 0.69 -12.66 -15.45
CA GLN A 67 1.82 -11.89 -15.95
C GLN A 67 3.14 -12.54 -15.54
N THR A 68 4.18 -12.31 -16.32
CA THR A 68 5.52 -12.88 -16.08
C THR A 68 6.53 -11.75 -15.89
N ILE A 69 7.35 -11.88 -14.86
CA ILE A 69 8.54 -11.04 -14.63
C ILE A 69 9.80 -11.92 -14.63
N LEU A 70 10.96 -11.29 -14.78
CA LEU A 70 12.25 -11.99 -14.64
C LEU A 70 12.90 -11.64 -13.30
N VAL A 71 13.16 -12.66 -12.48
CA VAL A 71 13.92 -12.57 -11.24
C VAL A 71 15.17 -13.43 -11.40
N ASP A 72 16.36 -12.83 -11.33
CA ASP A 72 17.63 -13.55 -11.50
C ASP A 72 17.76 -14.33 -12.82
N ARG A 73 17.13 -13.80 -13.88
CA ARG A 73 16.99 -14.43 -15.22
C ARG A 73 16.03 -15.62 -15.28
N PHE A 74 15.30 -15.89 -14.20
CA PHE A 74 14.25 -16.91 -14.16
C PHE A 74 12.86 -16.27 -14.20
N GLU A 75 11.91 -17.00 -14.77
CA GLU A 75 10.53 -16.55 -14.90
C GLU A 75 9.79 -16.71 -13.57
N MET A 76 9.05 -15.69 -13.16
CA MET A 76 8.13 -15.74 -12.04
C MET A 76 6.77 -15.22 -12.47
N HIS A 77 5.72 -15.99 -12.18
CA HIS A 77 4.35 -15.62 -12.51
C HIS A 77 3.71 -14.85 -11.36
N ILE A 78 3.13 -13.69 -11.71
CA ILE A 78 2.51 -12.77 -10.76
C ILE A 78 1.13 -12.35 -11.25
N ARG A 79 0.34 -11.80 -10.33
CA ARG A 79 -1.00 -11.28 -10.64
C ARG A 79 -0.90 -9.93 -11.34
N GLN A 80 -1.93 -9.60 -12.12
CA GLN A 80 -1.99 -8.37 -12.91
C GLN A 80 -1.79 -7.11 -12.06
N ASN A 81 -2.35 -7.05 -10.85
CA ASN A 81 -2.24 -5.85 -10.01
C ASN A 81 -0.80 -5.59 -9.58
N LEU A 82 -0.10 -6.63 -9.11
CA LEU A 82 1.31 -6.52 -8.75
C LEU A 82 2.17 -6.16 -9.96
N TYR A 83 1.87 -6.72 -11.13
CA TYR A 83 2.57 -6.37 -12.36
C TYR A 83 2.43 -4.89 -12.70
N ASN A 84 1.21 -4.34 -12.61
CA ASN A 84 0.96 -2.92 -12.80
C ASN A 84 1.71 -2.06 -11.77
N ALA A 85 1.72 -2.47 -10.50
CA ALA A 85 2.45 -1.78 -9.45
C ALA A 85 3.96 -1.72 -9.76
N LEU A 86 4.58 -2.84 -10.16
CA LEU A 86 5.99 -2.89 -10.52
C LEU A 86 6.33 -1.99 -11.71
N ILE A 87 5.46 -1.92 -12.72
CA ILE A 87 5.62 -0.98 -13.85
C ILE A 87 5.60 0.46 -13.35
N ALA A 88 4.62 0.80 -12.52
CA ALA A 88 4.46 2.16 -12.02
C ALA A 88 5.64 2.57 -11.14
N LEU A 89 6.14 1.67 -10.28
CA LEU A 89 7.37 1.87 -9.50
C LEU A 89 8.58 2.13 -10.40
N CYS A 90 8.77 1.31 -11.44
CA CYS A 90 9.82 1.49 -12.45
C CYS A 90 9.74 2.87 -13.12
N GLN A 91 8.56 3.25 -13.61
CA GLN A 91 8.32 4.53 -14.31
C GLN A 91 8.55 5.73 -13.38
N SER A 92 8.32 5.56 -12.09
CA SER A 92 8.54 6.58 -11.07
C SER A 92 9.98 6.62 -10.53
N GLY A 93 10.88 5.80 -11.06
CA GLY A 93 12.28 5.74 -10.66
C GLY A 93 12.53 5.01 -9.34
N ILE A 94 11.55 4.27 -8.82
CA ILE A 94 11.67 3.50 -7.57
C ILE A 94 12.24 2.12 -7.91
N LEU A 95 13.59 2.06 -7.99
CA LEU A 95 14.37 0.89 -8.42
C LEU A 95 15.16 0.22 -7.26
N GLY A 96 14.85 0.60 -6.02
CA GLY A 96 15.56 0.17 -4.82
C GLY A 96 15.16 -1.24 -4.35
N PRO A 97 15.84 -1.74 -3.28
CA PRO A 97 15.38 -2.92 -2.58
C PRO A 97 13.99 -2.66 -1.98
N ILE A 98 13.03 -3.51 -2.35
CA ILE A 98 11.66 -3.45 -1.89
C ILE A 98 11.21 -4.83 -1.41
N TRP A 99 10.52 -4.84 -0.28
CA TRP A 99 9.85 -6.02 0.23
C TRP A 99 8.42 -6.07 -0.32
N ILE A 100 8.06 -7.19 -0.93
CA ILE A 100 6.74 -7.43 -1.51
C ILE A 100 6.32 -8.82 -1.03
N ASP A 101 5.30 -8.90 -0.19
CA ASP A 101 4.85 -10.16 0.44
C ASP A 101 4.67 -11.32 -0.56
N ALA A 102 4.04 -11.08 -1.71
CA ALA A 102 3.79 -12.09 -2.72
C ALA A 102 5.06 -12.64 -3.42
N LEU A 103 6.19 -11.92 -3.36
CA LEU A 103 7.45 -12.30 -4.03
C LEU A 103 8.60 -12.61 -3.07
N CYS A 104 8.65 -11.94 -1.93
CA CYS A 104 9.72 -12.09 -0.96
C CYS A 104 9.48 -13.27 -0.01
N ILE A 105 8.23 -13.73 0.09
CA ILE A 105 7.82 -14.92 0.83
C ILE A 105 7.55 -16.05 -0.17
N ASN A 106 8.10 -17.23 0.09
CA ASN A 106 7.74 -18.44 -0.62
C ASN A 106 6.31 -18.87 -0.23
N GLN A 107 5.32 -18.46 -1.03
CA GLN A 107 3.91 -18.70 -0.75
C GLN A 107 3.51 -20.19 -0.75
N ASN A 108 4.34 -21.05 -1.34
CA ASN A 108 4.14 -22.50 -1.39
C ASN A 108 4.71 -23.24 -0.17
N ASP A 109 5.51 -22.55 0.66
CA ASP A 109 6.06 -23.08 1.90
C ASP A 109 5.27 -22.52 3.09
N ILE A 110 4.48 -23.39 3.73
CA ILE A 110 3.60 -22.99 4.84
C ILE A 110 4.41 -22.54 6.06
N GLU A 111 5.54 -23.18 6.35
CA GLU A 111 6.36 -22.85 7.50
C GLU A 111 7.02 -21.49 7.31
N GLU A 112 7.61 -21.27 6.13
CA GLU A 112 8.20 -19.97 5.78
C GLU A 112 7.13 -18.88 5.79
N ARG A 113 5.97 -19.12 5.16
CA ARG A 113 4.88 -18.14 5.11
C ARG A 113 4.41 -17.75 6.49
N ASN A 114 4.16 -18.72 7.37
CA ASN A 114 3.73 -18.42 8.74
C ASN A 114 4.80 -17.66 9.53
N SER A 115 6.07 -18.04 9.36
CA SER A 115 7.20 -17.35 9.98
C SER A 115 7.30 -15.90 9.51
N GLN A 116 7.21 -15.63 8.21
CA GLN A 116 7.28 -14.29 7.64
C GLN A 116 6.06 -13.44 8.01
N VAL A 117 4.85 -14.01 8.00
CA VAL A 117 3.63 -13.34 8.45
C VAL A 117 3.74 -12.90 9.91
N SER A 118 4.31 -13.74 10.78
CA SER A 118 4.53 -13.37 12.18
C SER A 118 5.55 -12.23 12.36
N GLN A 119 6.43 -12.03 11.39
CA GLN A 119 7.46 -10.98 11.39
C GLN A 119 7.04 -9.71 10.63
N MET A 120 5.92 -9.71 9.89
CA MET A 120 5.49 -8.58 9.05
C MET A 120 5.50 -7.24 9.79
N ALA A 121 4.99 -7.20 11.02
CA ALA A 121 4.99 -5.98 11.81
C ALA A 121 6.40 -5.34 11.94
N ASN A 122 7.43 -6.17 12.18
CA ASN A 122 8.82 -5.71 12.25
C ASN A 122 9.37 -5.32 10.88
N ILE A 123 8.97 -6.02 9.82
CA ILE A 123 9.37 -5.71 8.44
C ILE A 123 8.84 -4.32 8.02
N TYR A 124 7.55 -4.04 8.23
CA TYR A 124 7.00 -2.72 7.88
C TYR A 124 7.61 -1.62 8.77
N LYS A 125 7.78 -1.89 10.08
CA LYS A 125 8.36 -0.93 11.01
C LYS A 125 9.82 -0.58 10.71
N SER A 126 10.61 -1.54 10.23
CA SER A 126 12.04 -1.35 9.95
C SER A 126 12.30 -0.76 8.57
N SER A 127 11.30 -0.74 7.68
CA SER A 127 11.41 -0.14 6.37
C SER A 127 11.58 1.39 6.43
N GLU A 128 12.26 1.95 5.43
CA GLU A 128 12.41 3.39 5.24
C GLU A 128 11.06 4.04 4.94
N GLU A 129 10.29 3.40 4.05
CA GLU A 129 9.02 3.90 3.53
C GLU A 129 8.15 2.72 3.09
N VAL A 130 6.84 2.85 3.34
CA VAL A 130 5.81 1.96 2.79
C VAL A 130 5.11 2.66 1.65
N ILE A 131 5.17 2.08 0.45
CA ILE A 131 4.47 2.56 -0.73
C ILE A 131 3.15 1.79 -0.83
N VAL A 132 2.04 2.50 -0.79
CA VAL A 132 0.69 1.96 -0.96
C VAL A 132 0.28 2.12 -2.42
N TRP A 133 0.16 1.02 -3.15
CA TRP A 133 -0.36 1.01 -4.51
C TRP A 133 -1.89 0.83 -4.51
N LEU A 134 -2.59 1.87 -4.97
CA LEU A 134 -4.05 1.90 -5.07
C LEU A 134 -4.57 1.47 -6.45
N GLY A 135 -3.69 1.22 -7.43
CA GLY A 135 -4.10 0.95 -8.81
C GLY A 135 -3.87 2.16 -9.73
N HIS A 136 -4.37 2.05 -10.96
CA HIS A 136 -4.32 3.14 -11.95
C HIS A 136 -5.22 4.30 -11.54
N GLU A 137 -4.86 5.50 -12.03
CA GLU A 137 -5.70 6.68 -11.87
C GLU A 137 -7.09 6.45 -12.45
N ARG A 138 -8.10 6.82 -11.65
CA ARG A 138 -9.49 6.96 -12.07
C ARG A 138 -9.86 8.43 -12.30
N GLU A 139 -11.00 8.66 -12.91
CA GLU A 139 -11.51 10.00 -13.27
C GLU A 139 -11.63 10.96 -12.07
N TYR A 140 -11.75 10.43 -10.85
CA TYR A 140 -11.86 11.21 -9.62
C TYR A 140 -10.54 11.45 -8.89
N THR A 141 -9.45 10.77 -9.27
CA THR A 141 -8.21 10.67 -8.47
C THR A 141 -7.56 12.02 -8.26
N GLN A 142 -7.32 12.76 -9.35
CA GLN A 142 -6.70 14.09 -9.32
C GLN A 142 -7.54 15.06 -8.49
N THR A 143 -8.85 15.07 -8.71
CA THR A 143 -9.78 15.94 -7.98
C THR A 143 -9.77 15.62 -6.50
N ALA A 144 -9.89 14.34 -6.12
CA ALA A 144 -9.90 13.91 -4.73
C ALA A 144 -8.61 14.33 -4.00
N VAL A 145 -7.43 14.01 -4.56
CA VAL A 145 -6.14 14.37 -3.94
C VAL A 145 -5.97 15.88 -3.84
N ALA A 146 -6.38 16.65 -4.87
CA ALA A 146 -6.36 18.10 -4.82
C ALA A 146 -7.32 18.68 -3.77
N CYS A 147 -8.47 18.03 -3.51
CA CYS A 147 -9.35 18.40 -2.40
C CYS A 147 -8.66 18.16 -1.06
N PHE A 148 -8.08 16.97 -0.88
CA PHE A 148 -7.43 16.58 0.37
C PHE A 148 -6.29 17.54 0.76
N GLN A 149 -5.49 17.98 -0.22
CA GLN A 149 -4.39 18.93 -0.01
C GLN A 149 -4.87 20.33 0.43
N ARG A 150 -6.11 20.71 0.10
CA ARG A 150 -6.69 22.02 0.47
C ARG A 150 -7.32 22.00 1.87
N LEU A 151 -7.52 20.83 2.47
CA LEU A 151 -8.11 20.72 3.80
C LEU A 151 -7.11 21.26 4.84
N PRO A 152 -7.51 22.21 5.70
CA PRO A 152 -6.63 22.79 6.72
C PRO A 152 -6.53 21.86 7.94
N ILE A 153 -6.15 20.61 7.71
CA ILE A 153 -6.02 19.58 8.75
C ILE A 153 -4.54 19.22 8.89
N THR A 154 -3.99 19.42 10.08
CA THR A 154 -2.60 19.05 10.37
C THR A 154 -2.48 17.61 10.87
N ARG A 155 -1.28 17.02 10.73
CA ARG A 155 -0.96 15.68 11.27
C ARG A 155 -1.18 15.61 12.80
N GLN A 156 -0.93 16.70 13.53
CA GLN A 156 -1.13 16.77 14.98
C GLN A 156 -2.62 16.71 15.34
N GLU A 157 -3.45 17.39 14.58
CA GLU A 157 -4.91 17.40 14.75
C GLU A 157 -5.53 16.02 14.44
N ILE A 158 -5.02 15.31 13.43
CA ILE A 158 -5.45 13.93 13.10
C ILE A 158 -5.10 12.93 14.21
N LEU A 159 -3.98 13.13 14.90
CA LEU A 159 -3.49 12.22 15.94
C LEU A 159 -4.08 12.52 17.32
N SER A 160 -4.85 13.61 17.46
CA SER A 160 -5.51 13.97 18.70
C SER A 160 -6.83 13.21 18.88
N ASP A 161 -7.18 12.87 20.13
CA ASP A 161 -8.46 12.20 20.46
C ASP A 161 -9.70 13.07 20.17
N GLU A 162 -9.52 14.33 19.75
CA GLU A 162 -10.58 15.28 19.40
C GLU A 162 -10.98 15.23 17.92
N HIS A 163 -11.15 14.02 17.36
CA HIS A 163 -11.55 13.80 15.96
C HIS A 163 -12.86 14.53 15.56
N VAL A 164 -13.74 14.80 16.51
CA VAL A 164 -15.03 15.47 16.30
C VAL A 164 -14.86 16.93 15.84
N VAL A 165 -13.71 17.58 16.11
CA VAL A 165 -13.46 19.00 15.82
C VAL A 165 -12.90 19.25 14.40
N LEU A 166 -12.40 18.20 13.72
CA LEU A 166 -11.78 18.33 12.39
C LEU A 166 -12.79 18.64 11.29
N ARG A 167 -14.01 18.09 11.42
CA ARG A 167 -15.11 18.28 10.47
C ARG A 167 -15.54 19.74 10.37
N ASP A 168 -15.85 20.33 11.51
CA ASP A 168 -16.39 21.68 11.55
C ASP A 168 -15.32 22.69 11.11
N LYS A 169 -14.03 22.43 11.36
CA LYS A 169 -12.93 23.20 10.76
C LYS A 169 -12.86 23.05 9.24
N ALA A 170 -12.84 21.82 8.72
CA ALA A 170 -12.71 21.54 7.28
C ALA A 170 -13.85 22.15 6.45
N PHE A 171 -15.08 22.04 6.95
CA PHE A 171 -16.28 22.58 6.28
C PHE A 171 -16.56 24.05 6.60
N ALA A 172 -16.18 24.58 7.77
CA ALA A 172 -16.33 26.02 8.05
C ALA A 172 -15.37 26.87 7.19
N SER A 173 -14.25 26.30 6.74
CA SER A 173 -13.27 27.01 5.92
C SER A 173 -13.50 26.91 4.41
N CYS A 174 -14.29 25.95 3.92
CA CYS A 174 -14.41 25.65 2.49
C CYS A 174 -15.83 25.23 2.09
N SER A 175 -16.43 25.97 1.15
CA SER A 175 -17.59 25.47 0.40
C SER A 175 -17.08 24.42 -0.59
N VAL A 176 -17.29 23.14 -0.29
CA VAL A 176 -16.89 22.02 -1.17
C VAL A 176 -18.05 21.71 -2.13
N PRO A 177 -17.86 21.81 -3.46
CA PRO A 177 -18.89 21.40 -4.42
C PRO A 177 -19.26 19.91 -4.30
N ASP A 178 -20.50 19.54 -4.63
CA ASP A 178 -20.94 18.13 -4.59
C ASP A 178 -20.07 17.20 -5.45
N SER A 179 -19.56 17.70 -6.58
CA SER A 179 -18.63 16.96 -7.45
C SER A 179 -17.31 16.63 -6.77
N ASP A 180 -16.78 17.56 -5.96
CA ASP A 180 -15.54 17.38 -5.21
C ASP A 180 -15.77 16.37 -4.07
N LEU A 181 -16.91 16.48 -3.38
CA LEU A 181 -17.30 15.54 -2.32
C LEU A 181 -17.49 14.12 -2.88
N LEU A 182 -18.10 13.98 -4.05
CA LEU A 182 -18.24 12.70 -4.74
C LEU A 182 -16.87 12.12 -5.10
N ALA A 183 -15.95 12.93 -5.64
CA ALA A 183 -14.61 12.48 -5.98
C ALA A 183 -13.84 11.98 -4.75
N MET A 184 -13.89 12.74 -3.65
CA MET A 184 -13.30 12.35 -2.37
C MET A 184 -13.89 11.04 -1.83
N THR A 185 -15.21 10.89 -1.89
CA THR A 185 -15.90 9.69 -1.41
C THR A 185 -15.50 8.47 -2.23
N ARG A 186 -15.55 8.59 -3.57
CA ARG A 186 -15.18 7.51 -4.49
C ARG A 186 -13.72 7.07 -4.32
N PHE A 187 -12.83 7.99 -3.99
CA PHE A 187 -11.44 7.63 -3.69
C PHE A 187 -11.30 6.62 -2.53
N PHE A 188 -12.16 6.67 -1.52
CA PHE A 188 -12.11 5.70 -0.41
C PHE A 188 -12.97 4.45 -0.65
N THR A 189 -14.06 4.56 -1.42
CA THR A 189 -14.99 3.44 -1.64
C THR A 189 -14.59 2.54 -2.81
N ASP A 190 -14.00 3.11 -3.85
CA ASP A 190 -13.70 2.40 -5.10
C ASP A 190 -12.28 1.81 -5.11
N HIS A 191 -11.53 1.94 -4.01
CA HIS A 191 -10.21 1.35 -3.83
C HIS A 191 -10.27 0.29 -2.72
N ALA A 192 -10.18 -0.98 -3.12
CA ALA A 192 -10.27 -2.15 -2.24
C ALA A 192 -9.28 -2.12 -1.07
N TRP A 193 -8.15 -1.42 -1.24
CA TRP A 193 -7.11 -1.32 -0.24
C TRP A 193 -7.63 -0.76 1.09
N PHE A 194 -8.52 0.24 1.06
CA PHE A 194 -9.11 0.83 2.28
C PHE A 194 -10.05 -0.13 3.04
N GLY A 195 -10.54 -1.19 2.38
CA GLY A 195 -11.41 -2.20 2.98
C GLY A 195 -10.68 -3.36 3.66
N ARG A 196 -9.35 -3.46 3.56
CA ARG A 196 -8.59 -4.58 4.11
C ARG A 196 -8.46 -4.46 5.64
N ALA A 197 -8.37 -5.60 6.32
CA ALA A 197 -8.11 -5.63 7.78
C ALA A 197 -6.63 -5.34 8.11
N TRP A 198 -5.71 -5.70 7.20
CA TRP A 198 -4.25 -5.60 7.40
C TRP A 198 -3.67 -4.20 7.16
N THR A 199 -4.46 -3.32 6.52
CA THR A 199 -4.17 -1.90 6.24
C THR A 199 -3.68 -1.15 7.48
N LEU A 200 -4.20 -1.51 8.66
CA LEU A 200 -3.86 -0.88 9.92
C LEU A 200 -2.45 -1.24 10.40
N GLN A 201 -1.97 -2.46 10.18
CA GLN A 201 -0.59 -2.80 10.57
C GLN A 201 0.41 -2.01 9.72
N GLU A 202 0.11 -1.83 8.44
CA GLU A 202 0.98 -1.14 7.49
C GLU A 202 0.95 0.38 7.71
N MET A 203 -0.23 0.98 7.95
CA MET A 203 -0.39 2.42 8.16
C MET A 203 0.22 2.94 9.46
N TRP A 204 0.18 2.14 10.54
CA TRP A 204 0.57 2.59 11.88
C TRP A 204 2.01 2.23 12.27
N LEU A 205 2.61 1.24 11.61
CA LEU A 205 3.99 0.81 11.90
C LEU A 205 5.01 1.46 10.98
N ALA A 206 4.60 1.89 9.79
CA ALA A 206 5.48 2.56 8.83
C ALA A 206 6.10 3.84 9.43
N ARG A 207 7.41 4.03 9.23
CA ARG A 207 8.09 5.29 9.56
C ARG A 207 7.57 6.42 8.66
N GLU A 208 7.51 6.14 7.37
CA GLU A 208 6.92 6.99 6.34
C GLU A 208 6.00 6.16 5.44
N MET A 209 4.92 6.77 4.96
CA MET A 209 3.96 6.11 4.07
C MET A 209 3.51 7.06 2.96
N THR A 210 3.59 6.55 1.73
CA THR A 210 3.20 7.27 0.51
C THR A 210 2.19 6.45 -0.26
N PHE A 211 1.07 7.07 -0.62
CA PHE A 211 0.04 6.50 -1.47
C PHE A 211 0.32 6.84 -2.93
N MET A 212 0.21 5.84 -3.77
CA MET A 212 0.48 5.89 -5.19
C MET A 212 -0.75 5.37 -5.94
N CYS A 213 -1.32 6.21 -6.81
CA CYS A 213 -2.42 5.85 -7.69
C CYS A 213 -2.05 6.32 -9.11
N GLY A 214 -1.68 5.37 -9.98
CA GLY A 214 -1.00 5.65 -11.25
C GLY A 214 0.24 6.53 -11.05
N THR A 215 0.21 7.76 -11.58
CA THR A 215 1.30 8.73 -11.46
C THR A 215 1.11 9.74 -10.33
N ILE A 216 -0.02 9.68 -9.62
CA ILE A 216 -0.35 10.59 -8.52
C ILE A 216 0.19 10.02 -7.19
N PHE A 217 0.92 10.87 -6.47
CA PHE A 217 1.46 10.57 -5.15
C PHE A 217 0.79 11.44 -4.08
N ALA A 218 0.47 10.84 -2.95
CA ALA A 218 -0.08 11.54 -1.78
C ALA A 218 0.57 11.02 -0.49
N SER A 219 0.95 11.91 0.41
CA SER A 219 1.44 11.51 1.73
C SER A 219 0.29 10.98 2.59
N VAL A 220 0.61 10.16 3.59
CA VAL A 220 -0.38 9.69 4.58
C VAL A 220 -1.17 10.84 5.22
N GLY A 221 -0.54 12.00 5.46
CA GLY A 221 -1.22 13.17 6.02
C GLY A 221 -2.33 13.72 5.11
N VAL A 222 -2.08 13.75 3.79
CA VAL A 222 -3.08 14.16 2.80
C VAL A 222 -4.25 13.18 2.78
N ILE A 223 -3.97 11.87 2.74
CA ILE A 223 -5.03 10.84 2.74
C ILE A 223 -5.85 10.88 4.03
N LEU A 224 -5.21 11.08 5.18
CA LEU A 224 -5.92 11.19 6.46
C LEU A 224 -6.78 12.46 6.56
N ALA A 225 -6.34 13.58 5.99
CA ALA A 225 -7.18 14.77 5.89
C ALA A 225 -8.45 14.46 5.09
N GLY A 226 -8.32 13.78 3.95
CA GLY A 226 -9.44 13.36 3.12
C GLY A 226 -10.44 12.41 3.81
N SER A 227 -9.94 11.47 4.62
CA SER A 227 -10.80 10.49 5.28
C SER A 227 -11.75 11.11 6.30
N SER A 228 -11.36 12.23 6.93
CA SER A 228 -12.21 12.99 7.85
C SER A 228 -13.49 13.53 7.20
N VAL A 229 -13.48 13.71 5.88
CA VAL A 229 -14.61 14.23 5.10
C VAL A 229 -15.45 13.08 4.51
N ALA A 230 -14.81 12.00 4.04
CA ALA A 230 -15.48 10.89 3.37
C ALA A 230 -16.38 10.04 4.30
N GLN A 231 -16.07 9.96 5.59
CA GLN A 231 -16.82 9.17 6.58
C GLN A 231 -18.28 9.62 6.79
N TYR A 232 -18.63 10.85 6.39
CA TYR A 232 -20.00 11.37 6.56
C TYR A 232 -20.88 11.14 5.31
N SER A 233 -20.29 10.86 4.15
CA SER A 233 -21.04 10.66 2.90
C SER A 233 -21.63 9.25 2.79
N TYR A 234 -20.95 8.23 3.33
CA TYR A 234 -21.44 6.85 3.35
C TYR A 234 -20.79 6.10 4.52
N SER A 235 -21.57 5.27 5.21
CA SER A 235 -21.16 4.44 6.34
C SER A 235 -20.12 3.38 5.94
N SER A 236 -18.85 3.74 5.82
CA SER A 236 -17.75 2.77 5.90
C SER A 236 -17.32 2.65 7.36
N ARG A 237 -17.97 1.73 8.08
CA ARG A 237 -17.69 1.41 9.48
C ARG A 237 -16.25 0.95 9.76
N SER A 238 -15.42 0.61 8.77
CA SER A 238 -14.14 -0.07 9.05
C SER A 238 -13.00 0.88 9.40
N VAL A 239 -12.81 1.99 8.68
CA VAL A 239 -11.53 2.71 8.80
C VAL A 239 -11.44 3.50 10.11
N THR A 240 -12.49 4.20 10.53
CA THR A 240 -12.46 5.00 11.77
C THR A 240 -12.73 4.21 13.03
N GLU A 241 -13.65 3.23 13.00
CA GLU A 241 -13.94 2.44 14.20
C GLU A 241 -12.71 1.64 14.64
N ASP A 242 -11.90 1.17 13.68
CA ASP A 242 -10.65 0.46 13.98
C ASP A 242 -9.50 1.42 14.37
N ILE A 243 -9.45 2.63 13.82
CA ILE A 243 -8.57 3.72 14.31
C ILE A 243 -8.89 4.04 15.78
N GLN A 244 -10.17 4.17 16.13
CA GLN A 244 -10.65 4.51 17.48
C GLN A 244 -10.50 3.35 18.48
N ARG A 245 -10.70 2.09 18.06
CA ARG A 245 -10.51 0.91 18.92
C ARG A 245 -9.07 0.77 19.39
N THR A 246 -8.12 1.14 18.53
CA THR A 246 -6.69 0.95 18.79
C THR A 246 -6.11 2.06 19.67
N GLN A 247 -6.65 3.28 19.64
CA GLN A 247 -6.33 4.34 20.61
C GLN A 247 -6.69 3.92 22.05
N ARG A 248 -7.84 3.27 22.26
CA ARG A 248 -8.26 2.78 23.59
C ARG A 248 -7.42 1.63 24.13
N LEU A 249 -6.74 0.87 23.28
CA LEU A 249 -5.84 -0.22 23.69
C LEU A 249 -4.44 0.27 24.11
N ARG A 250 -4.19 1.59 24.01
CA ARG A 250 -2.97 2.25 24.51
C ARG A 250 -3.18 3.04 25.81
N GLY A 251 -4.39 3.00 26.38
CA GLY A 251 -4.69 3.53 27.71
C GLY A 251 -4.50 2.49 28.80
#